data_AF-A0A0R1RHF1-F1
#
_entry.id   AF-A0A0R1RHF1-F1
#
_cell.length_a   1.000
_cell.length_b   1.000
_cell.length_c   1.000
_cell.angle_alpha   90.00
_cell.angle_beta   90.00
_cell.angle_gamma   90.00
#
_symmetry.space_group_name_H-M   'P 1'
#
loop_
_entity.id
_entity.type
_entity.pdbx_description
1 polymer ?
#
loop_
_entity_poly.entity_id
_entity_poly.type
_entity_poly.pdbx_seq_one_letter_code
_entity_poly.pdbx_strand_id
1 'polypeptide(L)'
;MAKKRRKINWRRRMKRFRRALKGFFVYRGHLRWFNTLLTALTILIIALAFGGVGKRVLVPAGQSSQIDGTAKQHRQFINQVAPYAQQLQQRTRVLASLQIAQAILESDWGESTLASQYHNYFGVKAGQDEPGVVLSTLEYVNDHYETVNARFRTYPNWQASFAAHAQLFVNGVDWNPNKYSDVLAATDYRSGAAALQKDGYATDPGYTNKIVAIIEKYHLNRFDQSN
;
A
#
# COMPACT_ATOMS: atom_id res chain seq x y z
N MET A 1 24.44 32.86 38.58
CA MET A 1 23.42 31.78 38.45
C MET A 1 23.87 30.77 37.39
N ALA A 2 24.25 29.55 37.77
CA ALA A 2 24.77 28.54 36.84
C ALA A 2 23.67 27.52 36.44
N LYS A 3 23.36 27.42 35.12
CA LYS A 3 22.41 26.44 34.56
C LYS A 3 23.02 25.04 34.54
N LYS A 4 22.52 24.14 35.40
CA LYS A 4 22.90 22.72 35.50
C LYS A 4 22.36 21.96 34.27
N ARG A 5 23.22 21.58 33.33
CA ARG A 5 22.86 20.73 32.16
C ARG A 5 22.53 19.30 32.62
N ARG A 6 21.29 18.85 32.40
CA ARG A 6 20.84 17.47 32.66
C ARG A 6 21.55 16.49 31.70
N LYS A 7 22.41 15.61 32.23
CA LYS A 7 22.95 14.47 31.48
C LYS A 7 21.82 13.49 31.14
N ILE A 8 21.49 13.35 29.87
CA ILE A 8 20.51 12.39 29.37
C ILE A 8 21.07 10.97 29.53
N ASN A 9 20.40 10.16 30.37
CA ASN A 9 20.80 8.77 30.61
C ASN A 9 20.35 7.87 29.45
N TRP A 10 21.22 7.76 28.44
CA TRP A 10 21.02 6.97 27.22
C TRP A 10 20.62 5.51 27.50
N ARG A 11 21.14 4.89 28.56
CA ARG A 11 20.82 3.50 28.91
C ARG A 11 19.35 3.31 29.31
N ARG A 12 18.76 4.28 30.00
CA ARG A 12 17.33 4.24 30.37
C ARG A 12 16.42 4.45 29.15
N ARG A 13 16.81 5.34 28.22
CA ARG A 13 16.10 5.57 26.96
C ARG A 13 16.13 4.33 26.06
N MET A 14 17.28 3.67 25.94
CA MET A 14 17.43 2.41 25.20
C MET A 14 16.63 1.26 25.81
N LYS A 15 16.54 1.15 27.14
CA LYS A 15 15.68 0.14 27.79
C LYS A 15 14.19 0.38 27.54
N ARG A 16 13.73 1.64 27.55
CA ARG A 16 12.34 1.99 27.20
C ARG A 16 12.05 1.72 25.72
N PHE A 17 12.99 2.06 24.84
CA PHE A 17 12.91 1.78 23.40
C PHE A 17 12.85 0.27 23.12
N ARG A 18 13.71 -0.53 23.75
CA ARG A 18 13.68 -2.01 23.64
C ARG A 18 12.37 -2.63 24.15
N ARG A 19 11.78 -2.09 25.23
CA ARG A 19 10.46 -2.54 25.72
C ARG A 19 9.31 -2.12 24.80
N ALA A 20 9.38 -0.92 24.22
CA ALA A 20 8.44 -0.45 23.21
C ALA A 20 8.50 -1.32 21.95
N LEU A 21 9.70 -1.67 21.48
CA LEU A 21 9.91 -2.62 20.38
C LEU A 21 9.38 -4.02 20.74
N LYS A 22 9.61 -4.50 21.97
CA LYS A 22 9.09 -5.82 22.39
C LYS A 22 7.55 -5.86 22.39
N GLY A 23 6.89 -4.78 22.79
CA GLY A 23 5.43 -4.62 22.65
C GLY A 23 4.98 -4.38 21.20
N PHE A 24 5.85 -3.86 20.34
CA PHE A 24 5.64 -3.69 18.90
C PHE A 24 5.68 -5.01 18.12
N PHE A 25 6.36 -6.03 18.64
CA PHE A 25 6.48 -7.35 17.99
C PHE A 25 5.77 -8.50 18.72
N VAL A 26 5.37 -8.35 19.99
CA VAL A 26 4.68 -9.40 20.76
C VAL A 26 3.60 -8.79 21.66
N TYR A 27 2.36 -9.28 21.54
CA TYR A 27 1.26 -8.97 22.47
C TYR A 27 0.63 -10.28 22.98
N ARG A 28 0.50 -10.42 24.30
CA ARG A 28 -0.06 -11.61 24.98
C ARG A 28 0.50 -12.97 24.51
N GLY A 29 1.81 -13.05 24.30
CA GLY A 29 2.48 -14.32 23.99
C GLY A 29 2.40 -14.77 22.52
N HIS A 30 1.74 -14.01 21.65
CA HIS A 30 1.70 -14.26 20.21
C HIS A 30 2.58 -13.26 19.44
N LEU A 31 3.26 -13.75 18.39
CA LEU A 31 4.10 -12.97 17.50
C LEU A 31 3.23 -12.03 16.63
N ARG A 32 3.53 -10.72 16.60
CA ARG A 32 2.86 -9.71 15.76
C ARG A 32 3.33 -9.79 14.30
N TRP A 33 3.23 -10.96 13.69
CA TRP A 33 3.70 -11.22 12.32
C TRP A 33 2.96 -10.43 11.23
N PHE A 34 1.78 -9.87 11.55
CA PHE A 34 1.01 -9.00 10.66
C PHE A 34 1.66 -7.62 10.39
N ASN A 35 2.74 -7.27 11.10
CA ASN A 35 3.32 -5.92 11.10
C ASN A 35 4.66 -5.74 10.38
N THR A 36 5.18 -6.77 9.70
CA THR A 36 6.47 -6.67 8.99
C THR A 36 6.41 -7.06 7.54
N LEU A 37 5.24 -7.41 7.01
CA LEU A 37 5.20 -7.97 5.67
C LEU A 37 3.96 -7.58 4.85
N LEU A 38 3.46 -6.36 5.00
CA LEU A 38 2.54 -5.77 4.00
C LEU A 38 3.27 -4.75 3.12
N THR A 39 4.61 -4.68 3.20
CA THR A 39 5.38 -3.56 2.63
C THR A 39 6.68 -3.95 1.92
N ALA A 40 6.95 -5.25 1.78
CA ALA A 40 8.04 -5.75 0.91
C ALA A 40 7.90 -5.29 -0.55
N LEU A 41 6.66 -5.32 -1.06
CA LEU A 41 6.44 -5.22 -2.50
C LEU A 41 6.55 -3.78 -3.02
N THR A 42 6.42 -2.76 -2.17
CA THR A 42 6.39 -1.35 -2.59
C THR A 42 7.75 -0.74 -2.95
N ILE A 43 8.83 -1.53 -2.89
CA ILE A 43 10.19 -0.99 -3.02
C ILE A 43 10.75 -1.11 -4.44
N LEU A 44 10.17 -1.93 -5.33
CA LEU A 44 10.80 -2.20 -6.63
C LEU A 44 10.01 -1.71 -7.85
N ILE A 45 9.48 -0.48 -7.90
CA ILE A 45 8.99 0.07 -9.22
C ILE A 45 9.37 1.56 -9.49
N ILE A 46 9.86 2.35 -8.52
CA ILE A 46 10.03 3.82 -8.72
C ILE A 46 11.51 4.27 -8.78
N ALA A 47 12.42 3.43 -9.30
CA ALA A 47 13.81 3.86 -9.52
C ALA A 47 14.12 4.32 -10.97
N LEU A 48 13.19 4.19 -11.93
CA LEU A 48 13.48 4.48 -13.35
C LEU A 48 12.64 5.59 -14.02
N ALA A 49 11.71 6.25 -13.33
CA ALA A 49 10.77 7.17 -14.01
C ALA A 49 10.82 8.66 -13.62
N PHE A 50 11.60 9.07 -12.61
CA PHE A 50 11.53 10.45 -12.08
C PHE A 50 12.90 11.15 -12.03
N GLY A 51 13.63 11.14 -13.15
CA GLY A 51 14.82 11.97 -13.33
C GLY A 51 14.82 12.61 -14.71
N GLY A 52 14.36 13.85 -14.84
CA GLY A 52 14.53 14.60 -16.09
C GLY A 52 13.61 15.80 -16.28
N VAL A 53 13.95 16.92 -15.64
CA VAL A 53 13.46 18.24 -16.06
C VAL A 53 14.04 18.55 -17.46
N GLY A 54 13.15 18.77 -18.43
CA GLY A 54 13.36 19.64 -19.59
C GLY A 54 14.59 19.40 -20.47
N LYS A 55 14.60 18.31 -21.26
CA LYS A 55 15.27 18.30 -22.57
C LYS A 55 14.26 17.81 -23.60
N ARG A 56 14.13 18.52 -24.74
CA ARG A 56 13.39 17.99 -25.89
C ARG A 56 14.21 16.83 -26.46
N VAL A 57 13.90 15.62 -26.00
CA VAL A 57 14.49 14.38 -26.51
C VAL A 57 13.83 14.10 -27.86
N LEU A 58 14.63 14.00 -28.92
CA LEU A 58 14.22 13.39 -30.17
C LEU A 58 13.88 11.93 -29.88
N VAL A 59 12.59 11.61 -29.82
CA VAL A 59 12.10 10.25 -29.57
C VAL A 59 12.25 9.43 -30.87
N PRO A 60 13.10 8.39 -30.92
CA PRO A 60 13.22 7.52 -32.09
C PRO A 60 11.88 6.82 -32.40
N ALA A 61 11.60 6.60 -33.70
CA ALA A 61 10.31 6.14 -34.24
C ALA A 61 9.74 4.81 -33.69
N GLY A 62 10.49 4.06 -32.87
CA GLY A 62 10.03 2.84 -32.19
C GLY A 62 9.49 3.05 -30.76
N GLN A 63 9.70 4.23 -30.15
CA GLN A 63 9.25 4.50 -28.78
C GLN A 63 7.80 5.03 -28.69
N SER A 64 7.25 5.63 -29.74
CA SER A 64 5.85 6.09 -29.76
C SER A 64 4.85 4.96 -29.58
N SER A 65 5.04 3.84 -30.28
CA SER A 65 4.14 2.68 -30.22
C SER A 65 4.10 2.01 -28.83
N GLN A 66 5.22 2.01 -28.11
CA GLN A 66 5.30 1.46 -26.75
C GLN A 66 4.61 2.39 -25.74
N ILE A 67 4.81 3.71 -25.86
CA ILE A 67 4.14 4.70 -25.01
C ILE A 67 2.62 4.63 -25.18
N ASP A 68 2.13 4.50 -26.42
CA ASP A 68 0.71 4.36 -26.71
C ASP A 68 0.13 3.05 -26.16
N GLY A 69 0.90 1.96 -26.23
CA GLY A 69 0.55 0.66 -25.65
C GLY A 69 0.38 0.71 -24.13
N THR A 70 1.38 1.24 -23.41
CA THR A 70 1.34 1.40 -21.95
C THR A 70 0.19 2.32 -21.51
N ALA A 71 -0.01 3.46 -22.20
CA ALA A 71 -1.11 4.36 -21.87
C ALA A 71 -2.49 3.71 -22.09
N LYS A 72 -2.62 2.86 -23.11
CA LYS A 72 -3.83 2.07 -23.36
C LYS A 72 -4.06 1.04 -22.25
N GLN A 73 -3.03 0.28 -21.87
CA GLN A 73 -3.10 -0.69 -20.78
C GLN A 73 -3.55 -0.05 -19.47
N HIS A 74 -2.94 1.08 -19.10
CA HIS A 74 -3.32 1.83 -17.89
C HIS A 74 -4.79 2.26 -17.91
N ARG A 75 -5.28 2.77 -19.05
CA ARG A 75 -6.71 3.12 -19.19
C ARG A 75 -7.62 1.90 -19.09
N GLN A 76 -7.22 0.77 -19.68
CA GLN A 76 -7.99 -0.47 -19.60
C GLN A 76 -8.12 -0.97 -18.16
N PHE A 77 -7.02 -1.00 -17.41
CA PHE A 77 -7.03 -1.35 -15.99
C PHE A 77 -7.98 -0.44 -15.20
N ILE A 78 -7.83 0.88 -15.32
CA ILE A 78 -8.68 1.85 -14.60
C ILE A 78 -10.15 1.65 -14.96
N ASN A 79 -10.47 1.51 -16.25
CA ASN A 79 -11.85 1.31 -16.70
C ASN A 79 -12.45 0.00 -16.20
N GLN A 80 -11.64 -1.05 -16.04
CA GLN A 80 -12.07 -2.33 -15.49
C GLN A 80 -12.43 -2.23 -14.01
N VAL A 81 -11.57 -1.59 -13.19
CA VAL A 81 -11.73 -1.62 -11.73
C VAL A 81 -12.61 -0.50 -11.19
N ALA A 82 -12.68 0.65 -11.88
CA ALA A 82 -13.34 1.84 -11.35
C ALA A 82 -14.83 1.64 -11.01
N PRO A 83 -15.67 1.00 -11.85
CA PRO A 83 -17.08 0.80 -11.52
C PRO A 83 -17.28 0.02 -10.21
N TYR A 84 -16.46 -1.01 -9.98
CA TYR A 84 -16.54 -1.81 -8.76
C TYR A 84 -15.98 -1.06 -7.54
N ALA A 85 -14.90 -0.30 -7.71
CA ALA A 85 -14.36 0.56 -6.64
C ALA A 85 -15.39 1.62 -6.18
N GLN A 86 -16.17 2.20 -7.11
CA GLN A 86 -17.26 3.12 -6.78
C GLN A 86 -18.39 2.42 -6.02
N GLN A 87 -18.78 1.20 -6.42
CA GLN A 87 -19.76 0.40 -5.68
C GLN A 87 -19.27 0.09 -4.26
N LEU A 88 -17.99 -0.22 -4.09
CA LEU A 88 -17.40 -0.45 -2.76
C LEU A 88 -17.41 0.84 -1.94
N GLN A 89 -17.01 1.98 -2.52
CA GLN A 89 -17.07 3.28 -1.83
C GLN A 89 -18.46 3.56 -1.26
N GLN A 90 -19.52 3.33 -2.04
CA GLN A 90 -20.90 3.54 -1.56
C GLN A 90 -21.24 2.67 -0.34
N ARG A 91 -20.67 1.47 -0.25
CA ARG A 91 -20.94 0.49 0.82
C ARG A 91 -20.04 0.67 2.03
N THR A 92 -18.80 1.07 1.83
CA THR A 92 -17.74 1.05 2.87
C THR A 92 -17.19 2.42 3.22
N ARG A 93 -17.50 3.46 2.44
CA ARG A 93 -16.92 4.82 2.51
C ARG A 93 -15.43 4.93 2.17
N VAL A 94 -14.78 3.84 1.77
CA VAL A 94 -13.39 3.90 1.29
C VAL A 94 -13.39 4.53 -0.11
N LEU A 95 -12.77 5.70 -0.26
CA LEU A 95 -12.71 6.42 -1.53
C LEU A 95 -12.22 5.54 -2.68
N ALA A 96 -12.93 5.59 -3.81
CA ALA A 96 -12.64 4.80 -5.00
C ALA A 96 -11.26 5.17 -5.56
N SER A 97 -10.90 6.45 -5.54
CA SER A 97 -9.58 6.92 -5.97
C SER A 97 -8.44 6.30 -5.16
N LEU A 98 -8.59 6.14 -3.84
CA LEU A 98 -7.62 5.47 -2.99
C LEU A 98 -7.52 3.99 -3.33
N GLN A 99 -8.65 3.28 -3.43
CA GLN A 99 -8.66 1.85 -3.77
C GLN A 99 -8.00 1.58 -5.12
N ILE A 100 -8.31 2.39 -6.15
CA ILE A 100 -7.72 2.24 -7.48
C ILE A 100 -6.22 2.56 -7.45
N ALA A 101 -5.81 3.63 -6.77
CA ALA A 101 -4.40 4.02 -6.69
C ALA A 101 -3.55 2.99 -5.92
N GLN A 102 -4.08 2.44 -4.83
CA GLN A 102 -3.45 1.33 -4.11
C GLN A 102 -3.38 0.09 -5.02
N ALA A 103 -4.47 -0.30 -5.68
CA ALA A 103 -4.42 -1.43 -6.61
C ALA A 103 -3.37 -1.23 -7.71
N ILE A 104 -3.27 -0.04 -8.31
CA ILE A 104 -2.22 0.28 -9.30
C ILE A 104 -0.83 0.05 -8.71
N LEU A 105 -0.56 0.61 -7.54
CA LEU A 105 0.75 0.58 -6.90
C LEU A 105 1.14 -0.84 -6.45
N GLU A 106 0.22 -1.55 -5.81
CA GLU A 106 0.48 -2.84 -5.16
C GLU A 106 0.48 -4.02 -6.14
N SER A 107 -0.19 -3.89 -7.29
CA SER A 107 -0.34 -4.99 -8.27
C SER A 107 0.49 -4.82 -9.54
N ASP A 108 1.21 -3.71 -9.69
CA ASP A 108 1.82 -3.26 -10.95
C ASP A 108 0.79 -3.26 -12.09
N TRP A 109 -0.27 -2.46 -11.96
CA TRP A 109 -1.36 -2.40 -12.95
C TRP A 109 -2.02 -3.76 -13.22
N GLY A 110 -2.03 -4.66 -12.24
CA GLY A 110 -2.58 -6.02 -12.34
C GLY A 110 -1.62 -7.05 -12.94
N GLU A 111 -0.42 -6.65 -13.34
CA GLU A 111 0.52 -7.49 -14.09
C GLU A 111 1.39 -8.37 -13.19
N SER A 112 1.57 -8.00 -11.91
CA SER A 112 2.33 -8.83 -10.96
C SER A 112 1.78 -10.26 -10.93
N THR A 113 2.65 -11.27 -10.81
CA THR A 113 2.25 -12.68 -10.73
C THR A 113 1.17 -12.93 -9.67
N LEU A 114 1.27 -12.23 -8.54
CA LEU A 114 0.31 -12.33 -7.45
C LEU A 114 -1.08 -11.80 -7.83
N ALA A 115 -1.15 -10.73 -8.62
CA ALA A 115 -2.42 -10.19 -9.10
C ALA A 115 -2.97 -10.96 -10.30
N SER A 116 -2.15 -11.23 -11.32
CA SER A 116 -2.60 -11.82 -12.58
C SER A 116 -2.97 -13.30 -12.46
N GLN A 117 -2.28 -14.08 -11.62
CA GLN A 117 -2.54 -15.52 -11.48
C GLN A 117 -3.40 -15.85 -10.26
N TYR A 118 -3.27 -15.08 -9.18
CA TYR A 118 -3.91 -15.38 -7.88
C TYR A 118 -4.93 -14.33 -7.44
N HIS A 119 -5.17 -13.33 -8.30
CA HIS A 119 -6.14 -12.26 -8.11
C HIS A 119 -5.95 -11.46 -6.82
N ASN A 120 -4.73 -11.38 -6.28
CA ASN A 120 -4.43 -10.61 -5.08
C ASN A 120 -3.75 -9.28 -5.43
N TYR A 121 -4.57 -8.25 -5.59
CA TYR A 121 -4.15 -6.93 -6.08
C TYR A 121 -3.52 -6.05 -4.99
N PHE A 122 -3.51 -6.48 -3.72
CA PHE A 122 -3.12 -5.66 -2.57
C PHE A 122 -2.04 -6.33 -1.70
N GLY A 123 -1.41 -7.40 -2.20
CA GLY A 123 -0.33 -8.07 -1.47
C GLY A 123 -0.76 -8.71 -0.15
N VAL A 124 -2.03 -9.05 0.03
CA VAL A 124 -2.58 -9.56 1.30
C VAL A 124 -1.95 -10.90 1.64
N LYS A 125 -1.35 -11.04 2.83
CA LYS A 125 -0.82 -12.32 3.31
C LYS A 125 -1.93 -13.24 3.80
N ALA A 126 -1.73 -14.55 3.63
CA ALA A 126 -2.69 -15.55 4.05
C ALA A 126 -2.40 -16.02 5.48
N GLY A 127 -3.41 -16.01 6.35
CA GLY A 127 -3.40 -16.73 7.62
C GLY A 127 -3.28 -18.25 7.42
N GLN A 128 -3.01 -19.02 8.48
CA GLN A 128 -2.74 -20.47 8.36
C GLN A 128 -3.88 -21.24 7.66
N ASP A 129 -5.13 -20.90 7.96
CA ASP A 129 -6.31 -21.61 7.46
C ASP A 129 -6.94 -20.98 6.21
N GLU A 130 -6.32 -19.93 5.65
CA GLU A 130 -6.84 -19.25 4.47
C GLU A 130 -6.26 -19.86 3.19
N PRO A 131 -6.98 -19.87 2.06
CA PRO A 131 -6.38 -20.21 0.77
C PRO A 131 -5.18 -19.30 0.45
N GLY A 132 -4.05 -19.89 0.07
CA GLY A 132 -2.84 -19.13 -0.14
C GLY A 132 -1.78 -19.83 -0.97
N VAL A 133 -0.94 -19.03 -1.61
CA VAL A 133 0.22 -19.43 -2.41
C VAL A 133 1.51 -18.94 -1.74
N VAL A 134 2.56 -19.74 -1.78
CA VAL A 134 3.89 -19.32 -1.33
C VAL A 134 4.66 -18.77 -2.50
N LEU A 135 5.10 -17.52 -2.40
CA LEU A 135 5.94 -16.84 -3.39
C LEU A 135 7.15 -16.21 -2.70
N SER A 136 8.26 -16.10 -3.42
CA SER A 136 9.40 -15.31 -2.97
C SER A 136 9.09 -13.81 -3.10
N THR A 137 9.48 -13.04 -2.09
CA THR A 137 9.25 -11.59 -2.01
C THR A 137 10.46 -10.90 -1.41
N LEU A 138 10.70 -9.65 -1.78
CA LEU A 138 11.82 -8.85 -1.27
C LEU A 138 11.37 -8.07 -0.02
N GLU A 139 11.76 -8.48 1.17
CA GLU A 139 11.44 -7.78 2.42
C GLU A 139 12.58 -6.86 2.86
N TYR A 140 12.24 -5.77 3.55
CA TYR A 140 13.20 -4.90 4.21
C TYR A 140 13.24 -5.22 5.69
N VAL A 141 14.30 -5.91 6.12
CA VAL A 141 14.47 -6.41 7.49
C VAL A 141 15.83 -5.98 7.99
N ASN A 142 15.91 -5.42 9.21
CA ASN A 142 17.17 -4.97 9.82
C ASN A 142 18.03 -4.10 8.89
N ASP A 143 17.41 -3.08 8.31
CA ASP A 143 18.03 -2.08 7.43
C ASP A 143 18.61 -2.59 6.09
N HIS A 144 18.29 -3.83 5.68
CA HIS A 144 18.70 -4.38 4.37
C HIS A 144 17.56 -5.14 3.69
N TYR A 145 17.73 -5.37 2.38
CA TYR A 145 16.81 -6.16 1.57
C TYR A 145 17.19 -7.63 1.58
N GLU A 146 16.21 -8.50 1.83
CA GLU A 146 16.36 -9.94 1.73
C GLU A 146 15.18 -10.55 0.96
N THR A 147 15.47 -11.56 0.13
CA THR A 147 14.42 -12.35 -0.51
C THR A 147 13.98 -13.44 0.47
N VAL A 148 12.70 -13.44 0.82
CA VAL A 148 12.12 -14.44 1.71
C VAL A 148 10.88 -15.05 1.06
N ASN A 149 10.52 -16.26 1.49
CA ASN A 149 9.26 -16.87 1.09
C ASN A 149 8.14 -16.37 2.00
N ALA A 150 7.03 -15.96 1.38
CA ALA A 150 5.84 -15.51 2.07
C ALA A 150 4.60 -16.17 1.49
N ARG A 151 3.61 -16.40 2.37
CA ARG A 151 2.32 -16.95 1.98
C ARG A 151 1.33 -15.81 1.73
N PHE A 152 0.86 -15.69 0.49
CA PHE A 152 -0.10 -14.68 0.06
C PHE A 152 -1.48 -15.29 -0.15
N ARG A 153 -2.53 -14.54 0.19
CA ARG A 153 -3.90 -14.98 0.01
C ARG A 153 -4.20 -15.10 -1.48
N THR A 154 -4.93 -16.13 -1.88
CA THR A 154 -5.45 -16.28 -3.23
C THR A 154 -6.93 -15.94 -3.25
N TYR A 155 -7.40 -15.30 -4.32
CA TYR A 155 -8.81 -14.94 -4.47
C TYR A 155 -9.44 -15.59 -5.70
N PRO A 156 -10.74 -15.90 -5.67
CA PRO A 156 -11.43 -16.48 -6.83
C PRO A 156 -11.47 -15.52 -8.03
N ASN A 157 -11.42 -14.21 -7.79
CA ASN A 157 -11.36 -13.16 -8.81
C ASN A 157 -10.84 -11.85 -8.20
N TRP A 158 -10.54 -10.86 -9.04
CA TRP A 158 -10.00 -9.58 -8.59
C TRP A 158 -10.99 -8.81 -7.71
N GLN A 159 -12.30 -8.91 -7.98
CA GLN A 159 -13.35 -8.26 -7.18
C GLN A 159 -13.30 -8.73 -5.72
N ALA A 160 -13.05 -10.02 -5.48
CA ALA A 160 -12.93 -10.56 -4.14
C ALA A 160 -11.73 -9.96 -3.36
N SER A 161 -10.61 -9.66 -4.03
CA SER A 161 -9.50 -8.95 -3.37
C SER A 161 -9.83 -7.49 -3.07
N PHE A 162 -10.56 -6.80 -3.95
CA PHE A 162 -11.01 -5.42 -3.73
C PHE A 162 -12.00 -5.36 -2.56
N ALA A 163 -12.95 -6.30 -2.50
CA ALA A 163 -13.87 -6.40 -1.39
C ALA A 163 -13.13 -6.67 -0.07
N ALA A 164 -12.19 -7.62 -0.04
CA ALA A 164 -11.40 -7.91 1.15
C ALA A 164 -10.56 -6.70 1.61
N HIS A 165 -9.97 -5.97 0.67
CA HIS A 165 -9.23 -4.73 0.95
C HIS A 165 -10.14 -3.64 1.53
N ALA A 166 -11.33 -3.44 0.97
CA ALA A 166 -12.30 -2.49 1.54
C ALA A 166 -12.73 -2.90 2.96
N GLN A 167 -12.93 -4.21 3.19
CA GLN A 167 -13.31 -4.75 4.50
C GLN A 167 -12.20 -4.61 5.55
N LEU A 168 -10.92 -4.60 5.16
CA LEU A 168 -9.82 -4.29 6.08
C LEU A 168 -10.00 -2.90 6.71
N PHE A 169 -10.39 -1.90 5.93
CA PHE A 169 -10.61 -0.56 6.48
C PHE A 169 -11.85 -0.50 7.36
N VAL A 170 -12.93 -1.16 6.96
CA VAL A 170 -14.21 -1.20 7.72
C VAL A 170 -14.04 -1.90 9.07
N ASN A 171 -13.36 -3.04 9.08
CA ASN A 171 -13.26 -3.89 10.27
C ASN A 171 -12.01 -3.62 11.10
N GLY A 172 -11.04 -2.88 10.55
CA GLY A 172 -9.72 -2.73 11.15
C GLY A 172 -8.97 -4.05 11.19
N VAL A 173 -8.27 -4.27 12.30
CA VAL A 173 -7.50 -5.50 12.57
C VAL A 173 -7.90 -6.05 13.93
N ASP A 174 -7.65 -7.33 14.18
CA ASP A 174 -8.10 -8.04 15.40
C ASP A 174 -7.78 -7.32 16.72
N TRP A 175 -6.64 -6.63 16.78
CA TRP A 175 -6.19 -5.91 17.98
C TRP A 175 -6.60 -4.43 18.02
N ASN A 176 -7.15 -3.90 16.92
CA ASN A 176 -7.68 -2.55 16.82
C ASN A 176 -8.72 -2.46 15.69
N PRO A 177 -10.02 -2.63 16.00
CA PRO A 177 -11.08 -2.57 14.99
C PRO A 177 -11.25 -1.17 14.39
N ASN A 178 -10.77 -0.13 15.08
CA ASN A 178 -10.82 1.26 14.59
C ASN A 178 -9.50 1.70 13.95
N LYS A 179 -8.59 0.78 13.60
CA LYS A 179 -7.24 1.11 13.13
C LYS A 179 -7.24 2.07 11.95
N TYR A 180 -8.22 1.98 11.06
CA TYR A 180 -8.31 2.76 9.84
C TYR A 180 -9.47 3.77 9.83
N SER A 181 -9.94 4.19 11.01
CA SER A 181 -11.08 5.11 11.11
C SER A 181 -10.83 6.45 10.41
N ASP A 182 -9.58 6.91 10.35
CA ASP A 182 -9.24 8.17 9.70
C ASP A 182 -9.32 8.04 8.16
N VAL A 183 -9.01 6.86 7.61
CA VAL A 183 -9.21 6.56 6.19
C VAL A 183 -10.70 6.58 5.83
N LEU A 184 -11.55 6.01 6.69
CA LEU A 184 -13.01 6.00 6.49
C LEU A 184 -13.66 7.38 6.65
N ALA A 185 -13.03 8.26 7.44
CA ALA A 185 -13.50 9.62 7.70
C ALA A 185 -13.03 10.63 6.64
N ALA A 186 -12.07 10.26 5.79
CA ALA A 186 -11.51 11.15 4.79
C ALA A 186 -12.56 11.52 3.72
N THR A 187 -12.70 12.81 3.48
CA THR A 187 -13.62 13.36 2.46
C THR A 187 -12.93 13.65 1.13
N ASP A 188 -11.60 13.55 1.09
CA ASP A 188 -10.79 13.76 -0.11
C ASP A 188 -9.58 12.83 -0.12
N TYR A 189 -9.02 12.59 -1.30
CA TYR A 189 -7.94 11.65 -1.46
C TYR A 189 -6.64 12.08 -0.78
N ARG A 190 -6.38 13.38 -0.54
CA ARG A 190 -5.15 13.83 0.13
C ARG A 190 -5.22 13.51 1.61
N SER A 191 -6.33 13.83 2.26
CA SER A 191 -6.57 13.46 3.66
C SER A 191 -6.59 11.94 3.84
N GLY A 192 -7.22 11.21 2.91
CA GLY A 192 -7.23 9.75 2.93
C GLY A 192 -5.87 9.10 2.72
N ALA A 193 -5.05 9.61 1.78
CA ALA A 193 -3.69 9.12 1.58
C ALA A 193 -2.79 9.38 2.80
N ALA A 194 -2.94 10.56 3.44
CA ALA A 194 -2.24 10.86 4.69
C ALA A 194 -2.70 9.93 5.83
N ALA A 195 -4.00 9.61 5.89
CA ALA A 195 -4.56 8.68 6.85
C ALA A 195 -4.01 7.26 6.65
N LEU A 196 -3.85 6.76 5.41
CA LEU A 196 -3.24 5.45 5.15
C LEU A 196 -1.85 5.34 5.81
N GLN A 197 -1.02 6.38 5.70
CA GLN A 197 0.30 6.38 6.32
C GLN A 197 0.23 6.56 7.84
N LYS A 198 -0.61 7.48 8.33
CA LYS A 198 -0.81 7.73 9.77
C LYS A 198 -1.29 6.47 10.50
N ASP A 199 -2.23 5.75 9.91
CA ASP A 199 -2.86 4.55 10.47
C ASP A 199 -1.97 3.31 10.29
N GLY A 200 -0.85 3.45 9.58
CA GLY A 200 0.17 2.43 9.40
C GLY A 200 -0.28 1.32 8.46
N TYR A 201 -0.90 1.68 7.33
CA TYR A 201 -1.13 0.76 6.21
C TYR A 201 0.20 0.35 5.57
N ALA A 202 1.09 1.31 5.35
CA ALA A 202 2.44 1.09 4.81
C ALA A 202 3.53 1.66 5.73
N THR A 203 4.71 1.06 5.68
CA THR A 203 5.91 1.47 6.42
C THR A 203 6.78 2.41 5.59
N ASP A 204 6.55 2.47 4.28
CA ASP A 204 7.23 3.39 3.38
C ASP A 204 6.90 4.85 3.76
N PRO A 205 7.92 5.66 4.12
CA PRO A 205 7.70 7.06 4.48
C PRO A 205 7.17 7.92 3.32
N GLY A 206 7.32 7.48 2.07
CA GLY A 206 6.83 8.15 0.87
C GLY A 206 5.44 7.69 0.40
N TYR A 207 4.77 6.79 1.12
CA TYR A 207 3.54 6.15 0.65
C TYR A 207 2.43 7.16 0.30
N THR A 208 2.20 8.15 1.17
CA THR A 208 1.22 9.21 0.91
C THR A 208 1.46 9.89 -0.44
N ASN A 209 2.72 10.27 -0.71
CA ASN A 209 3.09 10.96 -1.93
C ASN A 209 2.92 10.08 -3.17
N LYS A 210 3.22 8.78 -3.08
CA LYS A 210 3.02 7.82 -4.18
C LYS A 210 1.53 7.72 -4.55
N ILE A 211 0.66 7.55 -3.55
CA ILE A 211 -0.79 7.46 -3.78
C ILE A 211 -1.34 8.76 -4.36
N VAL A 212 -0.99 9.91 -3.78
CA VAL A 212 -1.40 11.23 -4.30
C VAL A 212 -0.94 11.43 -5.74
N ALA A 213 0.31 11.10 -6.06
CA ALA A 213 0.85 11.26 -7.41
C ALA A 213 0.13 10.37 -8.43
N ILE A 214 -0.23 9.13 -8.08
CA ILE A 214 -1.03 8.26 -8.96
C ILE A 214 -2.42 8.86 -9.18
N ILE A 215 -3.09 9.30 -8.12
CA ILE A 215 -4.43 9.88 -8.20
C ILE A 215 -4.44 11.13 -9.07
N GLU A 216 -3.48 12.03 -8.89
CA GLU A 216 -3.35 13.25 -9.68
C GLU A 216 -3.03 12.94 -11.15
N LYS A 217 -2.03 12.08 -11.41
CA LYS A 217 -1.58 11.73 -12.76
C LYS A 217 -2.70 11.15 -13.62
N TYR A 218 -3.57 10.33 -13.02
CA TYR A 218 -4.66 9.67 -13.72
C TYR A 218 -6.03 10.28 -13.42
N HIS A 219 -6.08 11.41 -12.72
CA HIS A 219 -7.31 12.11 -12.32
C HIS A 219 -8.34 11.21 -11.64
N LEU A 220 -7.90 10.28 -10.79
CA LEU A 220 -8.75 9.22 -10.23
C LEU A 220 -9.82 9.75 -9.26
N ASN A 221 -9.62 10.95 -8.71
CA ASN A 221 -10.59 11.62 -7.85
C ASN A 221 -11.94 11.87 -8.53
N ARG A 222 -12.01 11.83 -9.87
CA ARG A 222 -13.29 11.86 -10.60
C ARG A 222 -14.22 10.70 -10.23
N PHE A 223 -13.68 9.60 -9.73
CA PHE A 223 -14.47 8.44 -9.31
C PHE A 223 -15.01 8.56 -7.88
N ASP A 224 -14.51 9.52 -7.09
CA ASP A 224 -14.96 9.70 -5.70
C ASP A 224 -16.34 10.36 -5.62
N GLN A 225 -16.76 11.04 -6.69
CA GLN A 225 -18.09 11.64 -6.76
C GLN A 225 -19.11 10.58 -7.15
N SER A 226 -20.24 10.59 -6.44
CA SER A 226 -21.40 9.77 -6.84
C SER A 226 -22.04 10.43 -8.04
N ASN A 227 -22.19 9.70 -9.16
CA ASN A 227 -23.13 10.09 -10.21
C ASN A 227 -24.56 9.87 -9.74
#